data_AF-A0A3Q7EYM1-F1
#
_entry.id   AF-A0A3Q7EYM1-F1
#
_cell.length_a   1.000
_cell.length_b   1.000
_cell.length_c   1.000
_cell.angle_alpha   90.00
_cell.angle_beta   90.00
_cell.angle_gamma   90.00
#
_symmetry.space_group_name_H-M   'P 1'
#
loop_
_entity.id
_entity.type
_entity.pdbx_description
1 polymer ?
#
loop_
_entity_poly.entity_id
_entity_poly.type
_entity_poly.pdbx_seq_one_letter_code
_entity_poly.pdbx_strand_id
1 'polypeptide(L)'
;MLQLTTNPTSINVLSIFNSMAANQTIFVKLLVFLVYGFLWCSCQPAEAAIKKYQFDIQVANVSRLCHAKPMVTVNGRFPGPTIYAREGDRVQINVTNHAQYNMSIHW
;
A
#
# COMPACT_ATOMS: atom_id res chain seq x y z
N MET A 1 41.00 -61.17 -42.49
CA MET A 1 39.93 -60.17 -42.40
C MET A 1 39.23 -60.38 -41.06
N LEU A 2 39.69 -59.73 -40.00
CA LEU A 2 39.03 -59.74 -38.69
C LEU A 2 38.37 -58.37 -38.55
N GLN A 3 37.05 -58.33 -38.74
CA GLN A 3 36.27 -57.11 -38.53
C GLN A 3 36.12 -56.87 -37.03
N LEU A 4 36.74 -55.81 -36.53
CA LEU A 4 36.47 -55.27 -35.19
C LEU A 4 35.12 -54.55 -35.25
N THR A 5 34.10 -55.14 -34.65
CA THR A 5 32.78 -54.53 -34.48
C THR A 5 32.84 -53.56 -33.30
N THR A 6 32.61 -52.27 -33.54
CA THR A 6 32.50 -51.26 -32.49
C THR A 6 31.09 -51.31 -31.88
N ASN A 7 31.02 -51.79 -30.63
CA ASN A 7 29.82 -51.85 -29.82
C ASN A 7 29.28 -50.41 -29.54
N PRO A 8 28.00 -50.07 -29.82
CA PRO A 8 27.51 -48.69 -29.75
C PRO A 8 27.03 -48.29 -28.34
N THR A 9 27.85 -48.52 -27.31
CA THR A 9 27.56 -48.06 -25.94
C THR A 9 28.76 -47.38 -25.29
N SER A 10 29.57 -46.64 -26.06
CA SER A 10 30.52 -45.71 -25.47
C SER A 10 29.74 -44.49 -24.95
N ILE A 11 29.37 -44.55 -23.66
CA ILE A 11 28.86 -43.40 -22.95
C ILE A 11 29.96 -42.33 -22.99
N ASN A 12 29.72 -41.27 -23.74
CA ASN A 12 30.70 -40.21 -23.94
C ASN A 12 30.80 -39.40 -22.65
N VAL A 13 31.86 -39.59 -21.88
CA VAL A 13 32.06 -38.94 -20.56
C VAL A 13 31.92 -37.41 -20.66
N LEU A 14 32.30 -36.82 -21.80
CA LEU A 14 32.11 -35.40 -22.09
C LEU A 14 30.63 -35.00 -22.18
N SER A 15 29.74 -35.87 -22.69
CA SER A 15 28.30 -35.60 -22.74
C SER A 15 27.64 -35.63 -21.36
N ILE A 16 28.15 -36.47 -20.45
CA ILE A 16 27.72 -36.47 -19.04
C ILE A 16 28.16 -35.19 -18.33
N PHE A 17 29.42 -34.76 -18.49
CA PHE A 17 29.89 -33.51 -17.91
C PHE A 17 29.11 -32.29 -18.42
N ASN A 18 28.83 -32.23 -19.71
CA ASN A 18 28.01 -31.17 -20.30
C ASN A 18 26.55 -31.21 -19.80
N SER A 19 25.99 -32.41 -19.62
CA SER A 19 24.64 -32.60 -19.06
C SER A 19 24.56 -32.18 -17.59
N MET A 20 25.55 -32.55 -16.77
CA MET A 20 25.65 -32.14 -15.37
C MET A 20 25.84 -30.62 -15.25
N ALA A 21 26.71 -30.02 -16.07
CA ALA A 21 26.90 -28.56 -16.10
C ALA A 21 25.65 -27.81 -16.61
N ALA A 22 24.94 -28.35 -17.60
CA ALA A 22 23.66 -27.80 -18.06
C ALA A 22 22.61 -27.84 -16.94
N ASN A 23 22.52 -28.93 -16.20
CA ASN A 23 21.58 -29.04 -15.08
C ASN A 23 21.92 -28.04 -13.97
N GLN A 24 23.19 -27.93 -13.60
CA GLN A 24 23.67 -26.92 -12.63
C GLN A 24 23.35 -25.48 -13.08
N THR A 25 23.55 -25.14 -14.35
CA THR A 25 23.21 -23.80 -14.86
C THR A 25 21.70 -23.52 -14.91
N ILE A 26 20.87 -24.53 -15.16
CA ILE A 26 19.40 -24.41 -15.09
C ILE A 26 18.96 -24.14 -13.65
N PHE A 27 19.49 -24.89 -12.67
CA PHE A 27 19.19 -24.65 -11.25
C PHE A 27 19.59 -23.24 -10.81
N VAL A 28 20.76 -22.76 -11.21
CA VAL A 28 21.22 -21.40 -10.90
C VAL A 28 20.32 -20.34 -11.54
N LYS A 29 19.90 -20.52 -12.81
CA LYS A 29 18.96 -19.59 -13.47
C LYS A 29 17.60 -19.56 -12.78
N LEU A 30 17.09 -20.73 -12.36
CA LEU A 30 15.83 -20.83 -11.63
C LEU A 30 15.92 -20.14 -10.27
N LEU A 31 17.03 -20.35 -9.56
CA LEU A 31 17.32 -19.69 -8.28
C LEU A 31 17.36 -18.17 -8.42
N VAL A 32 18.08 -17.66 -9.43
CA VAL A 32 18.16 -16.21 -9.71
C VAL A 32 16.79 -15.63 -10.05
N PHE A 33 15.98 -16.35 -10.84
CA PHE A 33 14.62 -15.93 -11.17
C PHE A 33 13.72 -15.86 -9.92
N LEU A 34 13.81 -16.85 -9.04
CA LEU A 34 13.06 -16.87 -7.78
C LEU A 34 13.48 -15.73 -6.85
N VAL A 35 14.79 -15.45 -6.75
CA VAL A 35 15.32 -14.33 -5.94
C VAL A 35 14.86 -12.97 -6.49
N TYR A 36 14.91 -12.77 -7.80
CA TYR A 36 14.41 -11.54 -8.43
C TYR A 36 12.90 -11.37 -8.23
N GLY A 37 12.12 -12.45 -8.38
CA GLY A 37 10.68 -12.44 -8.11
C GLY A 37 10.35 -12.11 -6.66
N PHE A 38 11.12 -12.64 -5.71
CA PHE A 38 10.92 -12.38 -4.29
C PHE A 38 11.29 -10.94 -3.90
N LEU A 39 12.40 -10.41 -4.42
CA LEU A 39 12.81 -9.01 -4.25
C LEU A 39 11.75 -8.05 -4.81
N TRP A 40 11.18 -8.35 -5.98
CA TRP A 40 10.11 -7.55 -6.58
C TRP A 40 8.82 -7.57 -5.75
N CYS A 41 8.51 -8.67 -5.06
CA CYS A 41 7.30 -8.83 -4.25
C CYS A 41 7.39 -8.11 -2.88
N SER A 42 8.60 -7.88 -2.38
CA SER A 42 8.83 -7.32 -1.04
C SER A 42 8.57 -5.81 -0.87
N CYS A 43 8.35 -5.08 -1.96
CA CYS A 43 8.01 -3.66 -1.91
C CYS A 43 6.49 -3.47 -2.02
N GLN A 44 5.80 -3.39 -0.88
CA GLN A 44 4.41 -2.93 -0.89
C GLN A 44 4.39 -1.40 -0.72
N PRO A 45 3.66 -0.67 -1.59
CA PRO A 45 3.46 0.76 -1.38
C PRO A 45 2.69 0.99 -0.08
N ALA A 46 3.11 1.98 0.71
CA ALA A 46 2.32 2.45 1.84
C ALA A 46 1.00 3.04 1.31
N GLU A 47 -0.12 2.39 1.60
CA GLU A 47 -1.42 2.84 1.11
C GLU A 47 -1.97 3.96 2.00
N ALA A 48 -1.87 5.19 1.49
CA ALA A 48 -2.48 6.37 2.07
C ALA A 48 -3.96 6.46 1.72
N ALA A 49 -4.84 6.59 2.72
CA ALA A 49 -6.27 6.72 2.50
C ALA A 49 -6.69 8.19 2.30
N ILE A 50 -7.77 8.41 1.55
CA ILE A 50 -8.44 9.71 1.51
C ILE A 50 -9.59 9.70 2.53
N LYS A 51 -9.47 10.50 3.60
CA LYS A 51 -10.50 10.65 4.63
C LYS A 51 -11.37 11.86 4.31
N LYS A 52 -12.65 11.63 4.04
CA LYS A 52 -13.60 12.68 3.66
C LYS A 52 -14.48 13.06 4.85
N TYR A 53 -14.62 14.36 5.10
CA TYR A 53 -15.51 14.93 6.12
C TYR A 53 -16.37 16.05 5.53
N GLN A 54 -17.59 16.18 6.07
CA GLN A 54 -18.52 17.26 5.76
C GLN A 54 -18.74 18.11 7.00
N PHE A 55 -18.43 19.40 6.89
CA PHE A 55 -18.51 20.38 7.97
C PHE A 55 -19.57 21.42 7.60
N ASP A 56 -20.75 21.29 8.19
CA ASP A 56 -21.81 22.28 8.15
C ASP A 56 -21.65 23.21 9.35
N ILE A 57 -21.19 24.44 9.09
CA ILE A 57 -21.00 25.43 10.14
C ILE A 57 -22.34 26.11 10.42
N GLN A 58 -22.77 26.04 11.67
CA GLN A 58 -24.04 26.61 12.10
C GLN A 58 -23.96 27.17 13.52
N VAL A 59 -24.83 28.12 13.83
CA VAL A 59 -25.02 28.61 15.20
C VAL A 59 -25.95 27.64 15.93
N ALA A 60 -25.51 27.12 17.07
CA ALA A 60 -26.30 26.24 17.93
C ALA A 60 -26.22 26.71 19.39
N ASN A 61 -27.32 26.54 20.14
CA ASN A 61 -27.33 26.79 21.58
C ASN A 61 -26.65 25.64 22.31
N VAL A 62 -25.58 25.95 23.02
CA VAL A 62 -24.81 24.96 23.80
C VAL A 62 -24.93 25.32 25.28
N SER A 63 -25.33 24.34 26.10
CA SER A 63 -25.45 24.51 27.55
C SER A 63 -24.17 24.09 28.27
N ARG A 64 -23.61 24.99 29.09
CA ARG A 64 -22.52 24.68 30.01
C ARG A 64 -22.77 25.38 31.34
N LEU A 65 -22.47 24.69 32.45
CA LEU A 65 -22.59 25.25 33.80
C LEU A 65 -23.95 25.91 34.04
N CYS A 66 -25.03 25.26 33.59
CA CYS A 66 -26.43 25.73 33.68
C CYS A 66 -26.79 26.96 32.83
N HIS A 67 -25.94 27.38 31.89
CA HIS A 67 -26.24 28.49 30.98
C HIS A 67 -26.14 28.04 29.52
N ALA A 68 -27.21 28.28 28.76
CA ALA A 68 -27.23 28.11 27.32
C ALA A 68 -26.76 29.38 26.62
N LYS A 69 -25.81 29.26 25.69
CA LYS A 69 -25.35 30.37 24.85
C LYS A 69 -25.29 29.95 23.38
N PRO A 70 -25.66 30.82 22.43
CA PRO A 70 -25.47 30.56 21.01
C PRO A 70 -23.98 30.57 20.69
N MET A 71 -23.50 29.52 20.02
CA MET A 71 -22.10 29.37 19.60
C MET A 71 -22.00 28.82 18.19
N VAL A 72 -20.91 29.16 17.49
CA VAL A 72 -20.55 28.51 16.22
C VAL A 72 -20.16 27.07 16.49
N THR A 73 -20.73 26.15 15.74
CA THR A 73 -20.50 24.72 15.88
C THR A 73 -20.33 24.07 14.51
N VAL A 74 -19.66 22.92 14.49
CA VAL A 74 -19.56 22.06 13.31
C VAL A 74 -20.61 20.97 13.44
N ASN A 75 -21.54 20.90 12.49
CA ASN A 75 -22.66 19.96 12.44
C ASN A 75 -23.54 20.03 13.71
N GLY A 76 -23.71 21.23 14.28
CA GLY A 76 -24.50 21.44 15.50
C GLY A 76 -23.87 20.91 16.79
N ARG A 77 -22.62 20.43 16.76
CA ARG A 77 -21.96 19.76 17.90
C ARG A 77 -20.90 20.63 18.56
N PHE A 78 -20.83 20.53 19.88
CA PHE A 78 -19.78 21.13 20.69
C PHE A 78 -19.29 20.12 21.75
N PRO A 79 -18.00 19.73 21.75
CA PRO A 79 -16.98 20.04 20.73
C PRO A 79 -17.39 19.51 19.34
N GLY A 80 -16.79 20.08 18.29
CA GLY A 80 -17.00 19.61 16.91
C GLY A 80 -16.52 18.17 16.72
N PRO A 81 -16.88 17.51 15.60
CA PRO A 81 -16.43 16.16 15.31
C PRO A 81 -14.91 16.09 15.20
N THR A 82 -14.31 15.10 15.86
CA THR A 82 -12.88 14.80 15.77
C THR A 82 -12.54 14.21 14.40
N ILE A 83 -11.46 14.70 13.80
CA ILE A 83 -10.90 14.12 12.57
C ILE A 83 -9.91 13.03 12.97
N TYR A 84 -10.13 11.83 12.45
CA TYR A 84 -9.19 10.72 12.54
C TYR A 84 -8.50 10.51 11.21
N ALA A 85 -7.17 10.57 11.22
CA ALA A 85 -6.30 10.34 10.07
C ALA A 85 -5.01 9.68 10.54
N ARG A 86 -4.39 8.87 9.68
CA ARG A 86 -3.04 8.33 9.89
C ARG A 86 -2.03 9.19 9.15
N GLU A 87 -0.76 9.08 9.53
CA GLU A 87 0.32 9.68 8.76
C GLU A 87 0.26 9.20 7.30
N GLY A 88 0.43 10.13 6.36
CA GLY A 88 0.29 9.89 4.93
C GLY A 88 -1.14 9.97 4.38
N ASP A 89 -2.19 9.87 5.22
CA ASP A 89 -3.57 10.03 4.76
C ASP A 89 -3.82 11.46 4.25
N ARG A 90 -4.67 11.58 3.22
CA ARG A 90 -5.16 12.87 2.72
C ARG A 90 -6.52 13.16 3.33
N VAL A 91 -6.63 14.25 4.08
CA VAL A 91 -7.90 14.68 4.66
C VAL A 91 -8.57 15.69 3.71
N GLN A 92 -9.77 15.37 3.26
CA GLN A 92 -10.58 16.23 2.40
C GLN A 92 -11.83 16.67 3.16
N ILE A 93 -11.98 17.97 3.38
CA ILE A 93 -13.07 18.52 4.19
C ILE A 93 -13.85 19.49 3.34
N ASN A 94 -15.10 19.16 3.08
CA ASN A 94 -16.03 20.07 2.44
C ASN A 94 -16.73 20.89 3.52
N VAL A 95 -16.59 22.20 3.44
CA VAL A 95 -17.08 23.14 4.44
C VAL A 95 -18.19 23.96 3.84
N THR A 96 -19.34 23.98 4.51
CA THR A 96 -20.47 24.81 4.13
C THR A 96 -20.79 25.75 5.29
N ASN A 97 -20.64 27.04 5.06
CA ASN A 97 -20.91 28.05 6.07
C ASN A 97 -22.39 28.47 6.04
N HIS A 98 -23.15 28.08 7.05
CA HIS A 98 -24.53 28.54 7.27
C HIS A 98 -24.61 29.65 8.34
N ALA A 99 -23.48 30.10 8.88
CA ALA A 99 -23.43 31.24 9.80
C ALA A 99 -23.45 32.56 9.01
N GLN A 100 -23.91 33.62 9.69
CA GLN A 100 -24.10 34.95 9.10
C GLN A 100 -22.81 35.75 8.87
N TYR A 101 -21.66 35.24 9.33
CA TYR A 101 -20.35 35.91 9.22
C TYR A 101 -19.35 35.10 8.42
N ASN A 102 -18.43 35.81 7.79
CA ASN A 102 -17.29 35.24 7.08
C ASN A 102 -16.38 34.47 8.04
N MET A 103 -15.84 33.35 7.57
CA MET A 103 -14.99 32.50 8.40
C MET A 103 -13.94 31.75 7.59
N SER A 104 -12.91 31.29 8.30
CA SER A 104 -11.90 30.35 7.83
C SER A 104 -11.74 29.22 8.85
N ILE A 105 -11.23 28.07 8.40
CA ILE A 105 -10.87 26.94 9.26
C ILE A 105 -9.35 26.81 9.25
N HIS A 106 -8.77 26.63 10.43
CA HIS A 106 -7.34 26.39 10.63
C HIS A 106 -7.14 24.96 11.15
N TRP A 107 -6.06 24.33 10.68
CA TRP A 107 -5.60 23.00 11.07
C TRP A 107 -4.27 23.13 11.80
#